data_AF-A0A534TBV2-F1
#
_entry.id   AF-A0A534TBV2-F1
#
_cell.length_a   1.000
_cell.length_b   1.000
_cell.length_c   1.000
_cell.angle_alpha   90.00
_cell.angle_beta   90.00
_cell.angle_gamma   90.00
#
_symmetry.space_group_name_H-M   'P 1'
#
loop_
_entity.id
_entity.type
_entity.pdbx_description
1 polymer ?
#
loop_
_entity_poly.entity_id
_entity_poly.type
_entity_poly.pdbx_seq_one_letter_code
_entity_poly.pdbx_strand_id
1 'polypeptide(L)'
;MRWPAWWVWELELTPHVLKRMVDREFTELDLRQMLEDASSLRPDVEEGRWVVTARHRRRAWEIVVEPDEAERVLVVITAYPVVRRKRS
;
A
#
# COMPACT_ATOMS: atom_id res chain seq x y z
N MET A 1 3.02 -8.29 15.50
CA MET A 1 4.00 -7.72 14.56
C MET A 1 4.33 -6.31 15.02
N ARG A 2 5.59 -5.89 14.92
CA ARG A 2 5.98 -4.49 15.22
C ARG A 2 6.10 -3.76 13.88
N TRP A 3 5.19 -2.84 13.63
CA TRP A 3 5.25 -1.98 12.43
C TRP A 3 6.40 -0.96 12.56
N PRO A 4 6.98 -0.50 11.44
CA PRO A 4 7.99 0.54 11.45
C PRO A 4 7.46 1.85 12.05
N ALA A 5 8.35 2.70 12.57
CA ALA A 5 7.97 3.96 13.19
C ALA A 5 7.24 4.93 12.23
N TRP A 6 7.51 4.82 10.92
CA TRP A 6 6.86 5.61 9.89
C TRP A 6 5.42 5.16 9.56
N TRP A 7 4.95 4.05 10.13
CA TRP A 7 3.59 3.53 9.87
C TRP A 7 2.47 4.46 10.35
N VAL A 8 2.78 5.35 11.28
CA VAL A 8 1.84 6.33 11.84
C VAL A 8 1.95 7.71 11.20
N TRP A 9 2.74 7.85 10.14
CA TRP A 9 2.88 9.12 9.42
C TRP A 9 1.68 9.39 8.54
N GLU A 10 1.48 10.67 8.19
CA GLU A 10 0.43 11.08 7.27
C GLU A 10 0.65 10.49 5.87
N LEU A 11 -0.44 10.22 5.16
CA LEU A 11 -0.38 9.65 3.81
C LEU A 11 -0.24 10.76 2.76
N GLU A 12 0.67 10.56 1.81
CA GLU A 12 0.72 11.34 0.59
C GLU A 12 0.35 10.48 -0.62
N LEU A 13 -0.62 10.92 -1.43
CA LEU A 13 -1.07 10.19 -2.61
C LEU A 13 -0.40 10.73 -3.87
N THR A 14 0.40 9.88 -4.53
CA THR A 14 1.02 10.24 -5.80
C THR A 14 0.00 10.32 -6.95
N PRO A 15 0.28 11.11 -8.02
CA PRO A 15 -0.53 11.09 -9.24
C PRO A 15 -0.74 9.68 -9.82
N HIS A 16 0.24 8.79 -9.63
CA HIS A 16 0.13 7.41 -10.06
C HIS A 16 -0.97 6.65 -9.30
N VAL A 17 -0.99 6.68 -7.96
CA VAL A 17 -2.04 5.97 -7.20
C VAL A 17 -3.41 6.59 -7.44
N LEU A 18 -3.51 7.92 -7.59
CA LEU A 18 -4.77 8.60 -7.91
C LEU A 18 -5.37 8.08 -9.23
N LYS A 19 -4.55 7.89 -10.27
CA LYS A 19 -5.01 7.23 -11.51
C LYS A 19 -5.47 5.80 -11.26
N ARG A 20 -4.76 5.04 -10.42
CA ARG A 20 -5.10 3.64 -10.12
C ARG A 20 -6.35 3.47 -9.27
N MET A 21 -6.66 4.45 -8.42
CA MET A 21 -7.93 4.52 -7.69
C MET A 21 -9.12 4.53 -8.65
N VAL A 22 -9.03 5.33 -9.71
CA VAL A 22 -10.03 5.36 -10.79
C VAL A 22 -10.03 4.03 -11.55
N ASP A 23 -8.88 3.59 -12.07
CA ASP A 23 -8.77 2.39 -12.90
C ASP A 23 -9.24 1.10 -12.18
N ARG A 24 -9.08 1.04 -10.85
CA ARG A 24 -9.29 -0.17 -10.03
C ARG A 24 -10.43 0.01 -9.02
N GLU A 25 -11.19 1.09 -9.16
CA GLU A 25 -12.42 1.40 -8.42
C GLU A 25 -12.28 1.35 -6.89
N PHE A 26 -11.19 1.89 -6.33
CA PHE A 26 -11.03 2.05 -4.88
C PHE A 26 -10.81 3.52 -4.51
N THR A 27 -11.29 3.90 -3.34
CA THR A 27 -11.24 5.27 -2.81
C THR A 27 -10.07 5.45 -1.85
N GLU A 28 -9.80 6.69 -1.44
CA GLU A 28 -8.82 6.95 -0.37
C GLU A 28 -9.26 6.30 0.95
N LEU A 29 -10.56 6.30 1.24
CA LEU A 29 -11.12 5.62 2.40
C LEU A 29 -10.84 4.11 2.35
N ASP A 30 -11.02 3.48 1.19
CA ASP A 30 -10.68 2.07 0.99
C ASP A 30 -9.18 1.81 1.21
N LEU A 31 -8.32 2.70 0.72
CA LEU A 31 -6.87 2.61 0.89
C LEU A 31 -6.46 2.72 2.37
N ARG A 32 -7.04 3.67 3.11
CA ARG A 32 -6.80 3.84 4.55
C ARG A 32 -7.24 2.60 5.32
N GLN A 33 -8.43 2.07 5.03
CA GLN A 33 -8.90 0.81 5.61
C GLN A 33 -7.96 -0.36 5.29
N MET A 34 -7.46 -0.45 4.05
CA MET A 34 -6.51 -1.48 3.65
C MET A 34 -5.19 -1.41 4.43
N LEU A 35 -4.68 -0.21 4.70
CA LEU A 35 -3.47 -0.02 5.51
C LEU A 35 -3.75 -0.32 6.99
N GLU A 36 -4.92 0.03 7.52
CA GLU A 36 -5.32 -0.34 8.88
C GLU A 36 -5.39 -1.87 9.05
N ASP A 37 -5.97 -2.56 8.07
CA ASP A 37 -6.09 -4.03 8.03
C ASP A 37 -4.85 -4.74 7.47
N ALA A 38 -3.70 -4.05 7.39
CA ALA A 38 -2.48 -4.61 6.82
C ALA A 38 -2.04 -5.87 7.57
N SER A 39 -1.70 -6.90 6.80
CA SER A 39 -1.35 -8.23 7.31
C SER A 39 0.14 -8.53 7.28
N SER A 40 0.89 -7.87 6.40
CA SER A 40 2.35 -7.99 6.34
C SER A 40 2.98 -6.81 5.60
N LEU A 41 4.27 -6.63 5.84
CA LEU A 41 5.13 -5.66 5.19
C LEU A 41 6.40 -6.37 4.72
N ARG A 42 6.86 -6.08 3.51
CA ARG A 42 8.14 -6.57 2.99
C ARG A 42 8.84 -5.50 2.15
N PRO A 43 10.17 -5.53 1.99
CA PRO A 43 10.85 -4.70 1.00
C PRO A 43 10.31 -4.96 -0.41
N ASP A 44 10.30 -3.92 -1.24
CA ASP A 44 10.08 -4.02 -2.68
C ASP A 44 11.40 -4.28 -3.42
N VAL A 45 11.33 -4.49 -4.74
CA VAL A 45 12.52 -4.62 -5.60
C VAL A 45 13.29 -3.30 -5.74
N GLU A 46 12.59 -2.17 -5.64
CA GLU A 46 13.17 -0.84 -5.62
C GLU A 46 13.55 -0.49 -4.17
N GLU A 47 14.79 -0.02 -3.97
CA GLU A 47 15.28 0.38 -2.65
C GLU A 47 14.44 1.51 -2.04
N GLY A 48 14.26 1.48 -0.71
CA GLY A 48 13.42 2.44 0.02
C GLY A 48 11.92 2.14 -0.04
N ARG A 49 11.45 1.33 -0.99
CA ARG A 49 10.04 0.97 -1.12
C ARG A 49 9.68 -0.30 -0.36
N TRP A 50 8.43 -0.34 0.06
CA TRP A 50 7.85 -1.44 0.81
C TRP A 50 6.51 -1.86 0.20
N VAL A 51 6.25 -3.15 0.24
CA VAL A 51 4.97 -3.72 -0.15
C VAL A 51 4.19 -4.14 1.08
N VAL A 52 3.02 -3.53 1.25
CA VAL A 52 2.02 -3.88 2.24
C VAL A 52 1.06 -4.90 1.64
N THR A 53 0.82 -6.00 2.33
CA THR A 53 -0.23 -6.96 1.96
C THR A 53 -1.49 -6.69 2.78
N ALA A 54 -2.61 -6.49 2.10
CA ALA A 54 -3.91 -6.23 2.72
C ALA A 54 -5.04 -7.00 2.03
N ARG A 55 -6.26 -6.90 2.56
CA ARG A 55 -7.48 -7.40 1.93
C ARG A 55 -8.43 -6.26 1.63
N HIS A 56 -9.02 -6.28 0.44
CA HIS A 56 -10.09 -5.38 0.04
C HIS A 56 -11.05 -6.06 -0.92
N ARG A 57 -12.36 -5.87 -0.70
CA ARG A 57 -13.45 -6.55 -1.46
C ARG A 57 -13.21 -8.06 -1.61
N ARG A 58 -12.84 -8.72 -0.51
CA ARG A 58 -12.51 -10.15 -0.39
C ARG A 58 -11.30 -10.64 -1.20
N ARG A 59 -10.60 -9.76 -1.91
CA ARG A 59 -9.38 -10.06 -2.67
C ARG A 59 -8.15 -9.66 -1.85
N ALA A 60 -7.03 -10.32 -2.12
CA ALA A 60 -5.74 -9.89 -1.61
C ALA A 60 -5.22 -8.73 -2.47
N TRP A 61 -4.57 -7.76 -1.83
CA TRP A 61 -4.02 -6.57 -2.46
C TRP A 61 -2.58 -6.34 -1.98
N GLU A 62 -1.80 -5.74 -2.86
CA GLU A 62 -0.48 -5.20 -2.55
C GLU A 62 -0.51 -3.69 -2.76
N ILE A 63 0.01 -2.97 -1.77
CA ILE A 63 0.16 -1.52 -1.77
C ILE A 63 1.65 -1.23 -1.69
N VAL A 64 2.17 -0.44 -2.62
CA VAL A 64 3.56 -0.01 -2.60
C VAL A 64 3.63 1.36 -1.94
N VAL A 65 4.41 1.45 -0.88
CA VAL A 65 4.62 2.66 -0.09
C VAL A 65 6.11 2.97 0.04
N GLU A 66 6.42 4.25 0.21
CA GLU A 66 7.77 4.76 0.39
C GLU A 66 7.74 5.78 1.55
N PRO A 67 8.45 5.55 2.66
CA PRO A 67 8.56 6.54 3.71
C PRO A 67 9.49 7.67 3.27
N ASP A 68 8.98 8.90 3.24
CA ASP A 68 9.80 10.10 3.04
C ASP A 68 10.17 10.66 4.42
N GLU A 69 11.43 10.51 4.81
CA GLU A 69 11.92 10.99 6.10
C GLU A 69 12.05 12.51 6.18
N ALA A 70 12.24 13.19 5.05
CA ALA A 70 12.41 14.64 5.01
C ALA A 70 11.08 15.34 5.25
N GLU A 71 10.03 14.89 4.56
CA GLU A 71 8.67 15.43 4.69
C GLU A 71 7.85 14.72 5.79
N ARG A 72 8.36 13.61 6.32
CA ARG A 72 7.73 12.79 7.37
C ARG A 72 6.32 12.31 6.98
N VAL A 73 6.21 11.84 5.75
CA VAL A 73 4.97 11.27 5.16
C VAL A 73 5.21 9.85 4.66
N LEU A 74 4.15 9.06 4.61
CA LEU A 74 4.14 7.77 3.95
C LEU A 74 3.54 7.95 2.55
N VAL A 75 4.42 7.97 1.54
CA VAL A 75 4.02 8.18 0.15
C VAL A 75 3.44 6.89 -0.40
N VAL A 76 2.21 6.94 -0.90
CA VAL A 76 1.57 5.80 -1.57
C VAL A 76 1.83 5.88 -3.07
N ILE A 77 2.64 4.94 -3.56
CA ILE A 77 3.07 4.87 -4.95
C ILE A 77 2.00 4.22 -5.83
N THR A 78 1.47 3.06 -5.42
CA THR A 78 0.43 2.32 -6.16
C THR A 78 -0.28 1.30 -5.28
N ALA A 79 -1.46 0.82 -5.67
CA ALA A 79 -2.16 -0.29 -5.01
C ALA A 79 -2.89 -1.18 -6.03
N TYR A 80 -2.68 -2.50 -5.99
CA TYR A 80 -3.23 -3.44 -6.97
C TYR A 80 -3.71 -4.76 -6.34
N PRO A 81 -4.77 -5.38 -6.90
CA PRO A 81 -5.20 -6.69 -6.45
C PRO A 81 -4.23 -7.77 -6.95
N VAL A 82 -3.85 -8.69 -6.07
CA VAL A 82 -3.07 -9.87 -6.46
C VAL A 82 -3.99 -11.00 -6.86
N VAL A 83 -3.76 -11.55 -8.06
CA VAL A 83 -4.36 -12.83 -8.44
C VAL A 83 -3.46 -13.91 -7.87
N ARG A 84 -3.90 -14.60 -6.82
CA ARG A 84 -3.18 -15.78 -6.31
C ARG A 84 -3.05 -16.78 -7.46
N ARG A 85 -1.86 -16.93 -8.05
CA ARG A 85 -1.53 -18.15 -8.77
C ARG A 85 -1.47 -19.27 -7.73
N LYS A 86 -2.32 -20.28 -7.85
CA LYS A 86 -2.10 -21.54 -7.12
C LYS A 86 -0.69 -22.01 -7.49
N ARG A 87 0.20 -22.13 -6.51
CA ARG A 87 1.38 -22.98 -6.69
C ARG A 87 0.82 -24.39 -6.88
N SER A 88 1.03 -24.94 -8.08
CA SER A 88 0.87 -26.36 -8.38
C SER A 88 1.88 -27.18 -7.58
#